data_AF-A0A2X2C6M7-F1
#
_entry.id   AF-A0A2X2C6M7-F1
#
_cell.length_a   1.000
_cell.length_b   1.000
_cell.length_c   1.000
_cell.angle_alpha   90.00
_cell.angle_beta   90.00
_cell.angle_gamma   90.00
#
_symmetry.space_group_name_H-M   'P 1'
#
loop_
_entity.id
_entity.type
_entity.pdbx_description
1 polymer ?
#
loop_
_entity_poly.entity_id
_entity_poly.type
_entity_poly.pdbx_seq_one_letter_code
_entity_poly.pdbx_strand_id
1 'polypeptide(L)'
;MTQRAEVIRKILRNGPEPARQLANIMNISQPTLSRALKILSNDIVQIGSGRSIQYALRDGSRGFNSVPIYRINEEGKIKLLGKLTPVYPAGFVMEQVDNVNRYSEGLPWWLFDMRPQGYLGCAYAATYSAELGLPHNPDSWSDTDIIRALIAHGHDAVGNLLIGEQAKKTFFGDADTCCGCSFNNLPNISSSG
;
A
#
# COMPACT_ATOMS: atom_id res chain seq x y z
N MET A 1 -6.54 25.55 -20.11
CA MET A 1 -5.78 24.26 -20.06
C MET A 1 -6.38 23.28 -19.04
N THR A 2 -6.99 23.78 -17.95
CA THR A 2 -7.62 22.98 -16.88
C THR A 2 -8.73 22.04 -17.34
N GLN A 3 -9.51 22.41 -18.36
CA GLN A 3 -10.58 21.55 -18.88
C GLN A 3 -10.07 20.22 -19.46
N ARG A 4 -8.91 20.23 -20.15
CA ARG A 4 -8.31 18.99 -20.67
C ARG A 4 -7.79 18.10 -19.55
N ALA A 5 -7.21 18.69 -18.52
CA ALA A 5 -6.79 17.96 -17.33
C ALA A 5 -7.99 17.29 -16.64
N GLU A 6 -9.13 17.97 -16.56
CA GLU A 6 -10.35 17.39 -15.98
C GLU A 6 -10.92 16.24 -16.82
N VAL A 7 -10.88 16.34 -18.15
CA VAL A 7 -11.28 15.24 -19.03
C VAL A 7 -10.35 14.02 -18.83
N ILE A 8 -9.04 14.21 -18.73
CA ILE A 8 -8.09 13.13 -18.45
C ILE A 8 -8.42 12.48 -17.10
N ARG A 9 -8.65 13.27 -16.04
CA ARG A 9 -9.07 12.73 -14.73
C ARG A 9 -10.32 11.88 -14.85
N LYS A 10 -11.34 12.36 -15.57
CA LYS A 10 -12.59 11.62 -15.78
C LYS A 10 -12.38 10.30 -16.51
N ILE A 11 -11.52 10.25 -17.52
CA ILE A 11 -11.17 9.01 -18.23
C ILE A 11 -10.45 8.04 -17.29
N LEU A 12 -9.42 8.52 -16.59
CA LEU A 12 -8.59 7.70 -15.71
C LEU A 12 -9.29 7.22 -14.42
N ARG A 13 -10.46 7.78 -14.08
CA ARG A 13 -11.32 7.23 -13.02
C ARG A 13 -11.85 5.82 -13.34
N ASN A 14 -11.91 5.46 -14.62
CA ASN A 14 -12.35 4.13 -15.05
C ASN A 14 -11.20 3.10 -15.07
N GLY A 15 -9.95 3.55 -15.00
CA GLY A 15 -8.78 2.67 -14.95
C GLY A 15 -7.54 3.26 -15.64
N PRO A 16 -6.41 2.51 -15.59
CA PRO A 16 -5.18 2.90 -16.26
C PRO A 16 -5.34 2.92 -17.78
N GLU A 17 -4.86 3.97 -18.44
CA GLU A 17 -4.98 4.14 -19.89
C GLU A 17 -3.63 4.52 -20.53
N PRO A 18 -3.26 3.95 -21.70
CA PRO A 18 -2.04 4.33 -22.39
C PRO A 18 -2.14 5.73 -23.01
N ALA A 19 -0.99 6.39 -23.12
CA ALA A 19 -0.90 7.75 -23.66
C ALA A 19 -1.57 7.91 -25.03
N ARG A 20 -1.41 6.90 -25.90
CA ARG A 20 -2.02 6.91 -27.25
C ARG A 20 -3.54 6.88 -27.19
N GLN A 21 -4.11 6.10 -26.28
CA GLN A 21 -5.56 6.00 -26.12
C GLN A 21 -6.14 7.30 -25.59
N LEU A 22 -5.48 7.93 -24.60
CA LEU A 22 -5.86 9.26 -24.12
C LEU A 22 -5.85 10.32 -25.23
N ALA A 23 -4.83 10.31 -26.10
CA ALA A 23 -4.75 11.22 -27.24
C ALA A 23 -5.88 10.98 -28.24
N ASN A 24 -6.17 9.71 -28.55
CA ASN A 24 -7.23 9.31 -29.48
C ASN A 24 -8.62 9.69 -28.96
N ILE A 25 -8.94 9.37 -27.70
CA ILE A 25 -10.25 9.68 -27.07
C ILE A 25 -10.50 11.19 -27.09
N MET A 26 -9.48 12.00 -26.80
CA MET A 26 -9.60 13.46 -26.79
C MET A 26 -9.43 14.11 -28.17
N ASN A 27 -9.10 13.33 -29.21
CA ASN A 27 -8.75 13.80 -30.54
C ASN A 27 -7.71 14.95 -30.52
N ILE A 28 -6.61 14.77 -29.76
CA ILE A 28 -5.54 15.76 -29.62
C ILE A 28 -4.17 15.21 -30.04
N SER A 29 -3.27 16.12 -30.43
CA SER A 29 -1.88 15.77 -30.71
C SER A 29 -1.11 15.36 -29.45
N GLN A 30 -0.11 14.50 -29.63
CA GLN A 30 0.77 14.04 -28.54
C GLN A 30 1.46 15.18 -27.75
N PRO A 31 1.94 16.28 -28.39
CA PRO A 31 2.49 17.43 -27.64
C PRO A 31 1.46 18.11 -26.73
N THR A 32 0.19 18.14 -27.16
CA THR A 32 -0.90 18.72 -26.39
C THR A 32 -1.24 17.85 -25.17
N LEU A 33 -1.29 16.53 -25.37
CA LEU A 33 -1.48 15.57 -24.28
C LEU A 33 -0.35 15.66 -23.26
N SER A 34 0.91 15.71 -23.72
CA SER A 34 2.08 15.79 -22.83
C SER A 34 2.03 17.03 -21.93
N ARG A 35 1.62 18.18 -22.46
CA ARG A 35 1.43 19.41 -21.66
C ARG A 35 0.32 19.24 -20.62
N ALA A 36 -0.79 18.60 -20.98
CA ALA A 36 -1.90 18.36 -20.04
C ALA A 36 -1.50 17.36 -18.94
N LEU A 37 -0.78 16.29 -19.28
CA LEU A 37 -0.27 15.31 -18.30
C LEU A 37 0.75 15.92 -17.35
N LYS A 38 1.61 16.86 -17.81
CA LYS A 38 2.53 17.58 -16.92
C LYS A 38 1.80 18.35 -15.82
N ILE A 39 0.65 18.96 -16.14
CA ILE A 39 -0.18 19.66 -15.15
C ILE A 39 -0.72 18.68 -14.10
N LEU A 40 -1.04 17.45 -14.51
CA LEU A 40 -1.59 16.39 -13.64
C LEU A 40 -0.52 15.51 -12.99
N SER A 41 0.77 15.82 -13.13
CA SER A 41 1.87 14.93 -12.73
C SER A 41 1.83 14.50 -11.26
N ASN A 42 1.26 15.32 -10.37
CA ASN A 42 1.08 14.96 -8.95
C ASN A 42 -0.14 14.06 -8.68
N ASP A 43 -1.11 14.05 -9.57
CA ASP A 43 -2.35 13.29 -9.43
C ASP A 43 -2.31 11.95 -10.16
N ILE A 44 -1.38 11.77 -11.09
CA ILE A 44 -1.25 10.56 -11.90
C ILE A 44 0.00 9.78 -11.52
N VAL A 45 -0.05 8.46 -11.72
CA VAL A 45 1.10 7.57 -11.64
C VAL A 45 1.34 6.97 -13.00
N GLN A 46 2.60 7.00 -13.45
CA GLN A 46 3.01 6.34 -14.67
C GLN A 46 3.29 4.86 -14.38
N ILE A 47 2.76 3.96 -15.21
CA ILE A 47 2.96 2.52 -15.11
C ILE A 47 3.72 2.05 -16.37
N GLY A 48 4.75 1.24 -16.19
CA GLY A 48 5.57 0.74 -17.29
C GLY A 48 6.50 1.78 -17.93
N SER A 49 7.16 1.38 -19.02
CA SER A 49 8.21 2.16 -19.69
C SER A 49 8.12 2.07 -21.22
N GLY A 50 8.71 3.06 -21.90
CA GLY A 50 8.77 3.10 -23.37
C GLY A 50 7.39 3.08 -24.05
N ARG A 51 7.10 2.00 -24.78
CA ARG A 51 5.86 1.85 -25.57
C ARG A 51 4.67 1.32 -24.76
N SER A 52 4.89 0.76 -23.57
CA SER A 52 3.84 0.21 -22.70
C SER A 52 3.44 1.17 -21.57
N ILE A 53 3.78 2.47 -21.69
CA ILE A 53 3.44 3.47 -20.68
C ILE A 53 1.92 3.64 -20.60
N GLN A 54 1.41 3.46 -19.39
CA GLN A 54 0.04 3.75 -18.99
C GLN A 54 0.03 4.78 -17.88
N TYR A 55 -1.06 5.53 -17.76
CA TYR A 55 -1.28 6.47 -16.67
C TYR A 55 -2.47 6.03 -15.86
N ALA A 56 -2.33 6.01 -14.55
CA ALA A 56 -3.41 5.78 -13.61
C ALA A 56 -3.63 7.03 -12.75
N LEU A 57 -4.87 7.27 -12.33
CA LEU A 57 -5.21 8.38 -11.43
C LEU A 57 -5.09 7.92 -9.97
N ARG A 58 -4.38 8.69 -9.14
CA ARG A 58 -4.29 8.46 -7.69
C ARG A 58 -5.65 8.60 -7.04
N ASP A 59 -5.94 7.69 -6.12
CA ASP A 59 -7.19 7.68 -5.37
C ASP A 59 -6.96 8.10 -3.92
N GLY A 60 -7.00 9.42 -3.68
CA GLY A 60 -6.87 9.99 -2.33
C GLY A 60 -8.12 9.80 -1.45
N SER A 61 -9.24 9.32 -2.00
CA SER A 61 -10.48 9.13 -1.21
C SER A 61 -10.44 7.89 -0.30
N ARG A 62 -9.42 7.04 -0.44
CA ARG A 62 -9.23 5.81 0.33
C ARG A 62 -8.70 5.97 1.74
N GLY A 63 -8.51 7.21 2.19
CA GLY A 63 -8.01 7.51 3.54
C GLY A 63 -6.49 7.39 3.69
N PHE A 64 -5.75 7.09 2.61
CA PHE A 64 -4.30 7.17 2.55
C PHE A 64 -3.84 7.51 1.12
N ASN A 65 -2.66 8.09 1.01
CA ASN A 65 -2.01 8.39 -0.27
C ASN A 65 -0.96 7.32 -0.58
N SER A 66 0.27 7.70 -0.93
CA SER A 66 1.36 6.75 -1.11
C SER A 66 1.95 6.31 0.23
N VAL A 67 2.10 5.00 0.41
CA VAL A 67 2.61 4.39 1.64
C VAL A 67 3.92 3.68 1.33
N PRO A 68 5.01 3.95 2.07
CA PRO A 68 6.26 3.22 1.88
C PRO A 68 6.11 1.77 2.34
N ILE A 69 6.59 0.85 1.51
CA ILE A 69 6.68 -0.57 1.84
C ILE A 69 8.15 -0.90 2.06
N TYR A 70 8.45 -1.46 3.20
CA TYR A 70 9.78 -1.91 3.57
C TYR A 70 9.82 -3.44 3.60
N ARG A 71 11.01 -4.00 3.39
CA ARG A 71 11.29 -5.42 3.51
C ARG A 71 12.49 -5.64 4.42
N ILE A 72 12.37 -6.58 5.34
CA ILE A 72 13.46 -7.09 6.16
C ILE A 72 14.20 -8.16 5.35
N ASN A 73 15.51 -7.98 5.16
CA ASN A 73 16.35 -8.98 4.49
C ASN A 73 16.73 -10.12 5.46
N GLU A 74 17.41 -11.15 4.94
CA GLU A 74 17.87 -12.31 5.74
C GLU A 74 18.83 -11.90 6.87
N GLU A 75 19.49 -10.75 6.75
CA GLU A 75 20.37 -10.17 7.78
C GLU A 75 19.60 -9.36 8.85
N GLY A 76 18.27 -9.32 8.80
CA GLY A 76 17.43 -8.53 9.72
C GLY A 76 17.42 -7.03 9.45
N LYS A 77 17.99 -6.56 8.35
CA LYS A 77 18.04 -5.14 7.97
C LYS A 77 16.82 -4.73 7.16
N ILE A 78 16.26 -3.57 7.52
CA ILE A 78 15.17 -2.93 6.79
C ILE A 78 15.69 -2.30 5.50
N LYS A 79 15.10 -2.67 4.36
CA LYS A 79 15.30 -2.03 3.06
C LYS A 79 13.98 -1.48 2.53
N LEU A 80 14.02 -0.31 1.92
CA LEU A 80 12.85 0.23 1.22
C LEU A 80 12.61 -0.60 -0.05
N LEU A 81 11.43 -1.21 -0.16
CA LEU A 81 11.00 -1.92 -1.36
C LEU A 81 10.43 -0.94 -2.39
N GLY A 82 9.69 0.07 -1.91
CA GLY A 82 9.08 1.10 -2.76
C GLY A 82 7.91 1.79 -2.08
N LYS A 83 7.03 2.41 -2.87
CA LYS A 83 5.81 3.06 -2.39
C LYS A 83 4.59 2.43 -3.05
N LEU A 84 3.60 2.06 -2.24
CA LEU A 84 2.31 1.59 -2.71
C LEU A 84 1.34 2.78 -2.77
N THR A 85 0.84 3.08 -3.96
CA THR A 85 -0.07 4.21 -4.21
C THR A 85 -1.44 3.67 -4.65
N PRO A 86 -2.55 3.99 -3.96
CA PRO A 86 -3.89 3.62 -4.39
C PRO A 86 -4.26 4.38 -5.66
N VAL A 87 -4.89 3.69 -6.61
CA VAL A 87 -5.34 4.26 -7.89
C VAL A 87 -6.76 3.83 -8.24
N TYR A 88 -7.43 4.63 -9.06
CA TYR A 88 -8.75 4.29 -9.57
C TYR A 88 -8.69 3.12 -10.57
N PRO A 89 -9.75 2.29 -10.65
CA PRO A 89 -10.97 2.34 -9.85
C PRO A 89 -10.82 1.66 -8.48
N ALA A 90 -10.15 0.51 -8.42
CA ALA A 90 -9.96 -0.32 -7.22
C ALA A 90 -8.49 -0.73 -6.97
N GLY A 91 -7.59 -0.39 -7.89
CA GLY A 91 -6.23 -0.94 -7.92
C GLY A 91 -5.17 -0.18 -7.13
N PHE A 92 -3.94 -0.69 -7.25
CA PHE A 92 -2.75 -0.15 -6.61
C PHE A 92 -1.58 -0.11 -7.61
N VAL A 93 -0.72 0.88 -7.46
CA VAL A 93 0.57 0.93 -8.16
C VAL A 93 1.69 0.84 -7.14
N MET A 94 2.56 -0.15 -7.31
CA MET A 94 3.80 -0.28 -6.56
C MET A 94 4.92 0.41 -7.33
N GLU A 95 5.39 1.54 -6.82
CA GLU A 95 6.54 2.30 -7.31
C GLU A 95 7.81 1.77 -6.62
N GLN A 96 8.47 0.79 -7.25
CA GLN A 96 9.65 0.14 -6.69
C GLN A 96 10.89 1.05 -6.79
N VAL A 97 11.85 0.84 -5.87
CA VAL A 97 13.10 1.62 -5.84
C VAL A 97 13.99 1.43 -7.07
N ASP A 98 13.78 0.37 -7.84
CA ASP A 98 14.44 0.07 -9.11
C ASP A 98 13.79 0.77 -10.31
N ASN A 99 12.90 1.74 -10.07
CA ASN A 99 12.10 2.47 -11.06
C ASN A 99 11.14 1.58 -11.87
N VAL A 100 10.77 0.40 -11.34
CA VAL A 100 9.75 -0.44 -11.94
C VAL A 100 8.40 -0.16 -11.26
N ASN A 101 7.48 0.45 -12.02
CA ASN A 101 6.12 0.70 -11.55
C ASN A 101 5.20 -0.43 -11.98
N ARG A 102 4.68 -1.19 -11.01
CA ARG A 102 3.78 -2.34 -11.25
C ARG A 102 2.37 -2.02 -10.82
N TYR A 103 1.43 -2.19 -11.73
CA TYR A 103 0.00 -2.08 -11.43
C TYR A 103 -0.58 -3.41 -10.95
N SER A 104 -1.57 -3.34 -10.07
CA SER A 104 -2.38 -4.46 -9.61
C SER A 104 -3.84 -4.00 -9.54
N GLU A 105 -4.77 -4.81 -10.06
CA GLU A 105 -6.20 -4.47 -10.12
C GLU A 105 -6.88 -4.42 -8.75
N GLY A 106 -6.24 -4.98 -7.72
CA GLY A 106 -6.60 -4.92 -6.32
C GLY A 106 -5.35 -5.11 -5.46
N LEU A 107 -5.53 -5.63 -4.24
CA LEU A 107 -4.43 -5.88 -3.33
C LEU A 107 -3.37 -6.79 -3.99
N PRO A 108 -2.09 -6.40 -3.99
CA PRO A 108 -1.03 -7.25 -4.54
C PRO A 108 -0.95 -8.60 -3.83
N TRP A 109 -0.79 -9.69 -4.58
CA TRP A 109 -0.79 -11.06 -4.05
C TRP A 109 0.21 -11.28 -2.90
N TRP A 110 1.35 -10.59 -2.91
CA TRP A 110 2.39 -10.69 -1.89
C TRP A 110 2.02 -9.98 -0.57
N LEU A 111 0.87 -9.30 -0.50
CA LEU A 111 0.27 -8.79 0.75
C LEU A 111 -0.85 -9.68 1.28
N PHE A 112 -1.24 -10.74 0.56
CA PHE A 112 -2.37 -11.57 0.97
C PHE A 112 -2.13 -12.29 2.28
N ASP A 113 -0.87 -12.65 2.56
CA ASP A 113 -0.47 -13.34 3.78
C ASP A 113 -0.53 -12.43 5.02
N MET A 114 -0.44 -11.11 4.83
CA MET A 114 -0.53 -10.14 5.92
C MET A 114 -1.97 -9.80 6.30
N ARG A 115 -2.97 -10.31 5.57
CA ARG A 115 -4.37 -10.03 5.85
C ARG A 115 -4.76 -10.56 7.22
N PRO A 116 -5.44 -9.77 8.06
CA PRO A 116 -6.06 -10.28 9.27
C PRO A 116 -7.07 -11.37 8.91
N GLN A 117 -6.76 -12.63 9.24
CA GLN A 117 -7.61 -13.78 8.92
C GLN A 117 -7.60 -14.82 10.05
N GLY A 118 -8.59 -15.71 10.03
CA GLY A 118 -8.75 -16.75 11.04
C GLY A 118 -8.96 -16.18 12.44
N TYR A 119 -8.60 -16.94 13.48
CA TYR A 119 -8.84 -16.56 14.87
C TYR A 119 -8.15 -15.24 15.27
N LEU A 120 -6.87 -15.08 14.91
CA LEU A 120 -6.12 -13.85 15.20
C LEU A 120 -6.69 -12.64 14.45
N GLY A 121 -7.08 -12.82 13.19
CA GLY A 121 -7.74 -11.77 12.41
C GLY A 121 -9.06 -11.32 13.01
N CYS A 122 -9.89 -12.26 13.47
CA CYS A 122 -11.15 -11.95 14.15
C CYS A 122 -10.92 -11.23 15.49
N ALA A 123 -9.94 -11.66 16.29
CA ALA A 123 -9.60 -10.98 17.54
C ALA A 123 -9.10 -9.54 17.30
N TYR A 124 -8.25 -9.36 16.28
CA TYR A 124 -7.78 -8.05 15.84
C TYR A 124 -8.94 -7.15 15.39
N ALA A 125 -9.80 -7.64 14.49
CA ALA A 125 -10.95 -6.88 14.03
C ALA A 125 -11.90 -6.53 15.19
N ALA A 126 -12.15 -7.45 16.11
CA ALA A 126 -12.99 -7.19 17.28
C ALA A 126 -12.43 -6.07 18.18
N THR A 127 -11.10 -5.94 18.24
CA THR A 127 -10.42 -4.95 19.08
C THR A 127 -10.34 -3.58 18.40
N TYR A 128 -9.99 -3.54 17.11
CA TYR A 128 -9.56 -2.30 16.44
C TYR A 128 -10.50 -1.82 15.31
N SER A 129 -11.48 -2.62 14.87
CA SER A 129 -12.31 -2.22 13.71
C SER A 129 -13.08 -0.92 13.96
N ALA A 130 -13.57 -0.69 15.19
CA ALA A 130 -14.31 0.51 15.54
C ALA A 130 -13.44 1.77 15.48
N GLU A 131 -12.20 1.70 15.98
CA GLU A 131 -11.23 2.79 15.93
C GLU A 131 -10.85 3.14 14.48
N LEU A 132 -10.65 2.12 13.65
CA LEU A 132 -10.28 2.28 12.24
C LEU A 132 -11.48 2.63 11.33
N GLY A 133 -12.72 2.60 11.85
CA GLY A 133 -13.93 2.77 11.07
C GLY A 133 -14.13 1.67 10.02
N LEU A 134 -13.74 0.44 10.34
CA LEU A 134 -13.82 -0.74 9.50
C LEU A 134 -14.97 -1.67 9.93
N PRO A 135 -15.47 -2.54 9.03
CA PRO A 135 -16.42 -3.59 9.40
C PRO A 135 -15.88 -4.48 10.52
N HIS A 136 -16.76 -4.98 11.39
CA HIS A 136 -16.35 -5.85 12.50
C HIS A 136 -15.87 -7.24 12.03
N ASN A 137 -16.41 -7.75 10.92
CA ASN A 137 -15.99 -9.02 10.35
C ASN A 137 -14.82 -8.80 9.36
N PRO A 138 -13.61 -9.35 9.61
CA PRO A 138 -12.47 -9.21 8.70
C PRO A 138 -12.72 -9.79 7.30
N ASP A 139 -13.59 -10.80 7.15
CA ASP A 139 -13.92 -11.37 5.84
C ASP A 139 -14.66 -10.40 4.92
N SER A 140 -15.22 -9.33 5.48
CA SER A 140 -15.92 -8.28 4.74
C SER A 140 -15.04 -7.09 4.37
N TRP A 141 -13.74 -7.14 4.71
CA TRP A 141 -12.82 -6.03 4.45
C TRP A 141 -12.46 -5.95 2.98
N SER A 142 -12.54 -4.74 2.44
CA SER A 142 -12.00 -4.47 1.11
C SER A 142 -10.47 -4.44 1.13
N ASP A 143 -9.85 -4.52 -0.04
CA ASP A 143 -8.40 -4.33 -0.21
C ASP A 143 -7.90 -3.03 0.43
N THR A 144 -8.74 -1.99 0.38
CA THR A 144 -8.47 -0.69 1.01
C THR A 144 -8.47 -0.80 2.53
N ASP A 145 -9.43 -1.50 3.11
CA ASP A 145 -9.57 -1.68 4.55
C ASP A 145 -8.40 -2.49 5.12
N ILE A 146 -7.97 -3.52 4.38
CA ILE A 146 -6.77 -4.30 4.69
C ILE A 146 -5.55 -3.38 4.76
N ILE A 147 -5.31 -2.56 3.73
CA ILE A 147 -4.16 -1.64 3.74
C ILE A 147 -4.26 -0.62 4.87
N ARG A 148 -5.45 -0.08 5.15
CA ARG A 148 -5.67 0.86 6.27
C ARG A 148 -5.32 0.22 7.61
N ALA A 149 -5.78 -1.01 7.85
CA ALA A 149 -5.42 -1.77 9.03
C ALA A 149 -3.91 -2.02 9.13
N LEU A 150 -3.27 -2.40 8.02
CA LEU A 150 -1.83 -2.64 7.96
C LEU A 150 -0.99 -1.37 8.13
N ILE A 151 -1.48 -0.20 7.70
CA ILE A 151 -0.80 1.08 7.98
C ILE A 151 -0.83 1.40 9.47
N ALA A 152 -1.96 1.13 10.14
CA ALA A 152 -2.14 1.46 11.56
C ALA A 152 -1.39 0.48 12.48
N HIS A 153 -1.46 -0.83 12.21
CA HIS A 153 -0.95 -1.87 13.11
C HIS A 153 -0.10 -2.94 12.41
N GLY A 154 0.39 -2.69 11.19
CA GLY A 154 1.16 -3.68 10.42
C GLY A 154 2.58 -3.96 10.94
N HIS A 155 2.94 -3.48 12.13
CA HIS A 155 4.18 -3.90 12.80
C HIS A 155 4.07 -5.29 13.45
N ASP A 156 2.85 -5.74 13.75
CA ASP A 156 2.56 -7.06 14.34
C ASP A 156 2.06 -8.08 13.29
N ALA A 157 2.16 -7.71 12.01
CA ALA A 157 1.77 -8.57 10.91
C ALA A 157 2.83 -9.64 10.64
N VAL A 158 2.40 -10.87 10.45
CA VAL A 158 3.28 -11.99 10.09
C VAL A 158 3.90 -11.72 8.71
N GLY A 159 5.23 -11.76 8.63
CA GLY A 159 5.96 -11.64 7.37
C GLY A 159 7.28 -10.87 7.52
N ASN A 160 7.92 -10.60 6.39
CA ASN A 160 9.14 -9.80 6.32
C ASN A 160 8.90 -8.41 5.73
N LEU A 161 7.65 -7.94 5.68
CA LEU A 161 7.28 -6.65 5.12
C LEU A 161 6.78 -5.73 6.24
N LEU A 162 7.18 -4.46 6.18
CA LEU A 162 6.66 -3.41 7.07
C LEU A 162 5.94 -2.36 6.21
N ILE A 163 4.72 -2.02 6.59
CA ILE A 163 3.86 -1.13 5.82
C ILE A 163 3.77 0.21 6.54
N GLY A 164 4.23 1.26 5.87
CA GLY A 164 4.24 2.62 6.41
C GLY A 164 5.44 2.93 7.30
N GLU A 165 5.59 4.21 7.61
CA GLU A 165 6.68 4.70 8.49
C GLU A 165 6.49 4.28 9.94
N GLN A 166 5.25 4.11 10.40
CA GLN A 166 4.97 3.69 11.78
C GLN A 166 5.54 2.30 12.04
N ALA A 167 5.27 1.33 11.15
CA ALA A 167 5.80 -0.03 11.30
C ALA A 167 7.33 -0.08 11.33
N LYS A 168 7.99 0.74 10.51
CA LYS A 168 9.45 0.91 10.56
C LYS A 168 9.93 1.47 11.90
N LYS A 169 9.28 2.52 12.42
CA LYS A 169 9.65 3.14 13.70
C LYS A 169 9.51 2.15 14.86
N THR A 170 8.41 1.40 14.92
CA THR A 170 8.18 0.40 15.96
C THR A 170 9.25 -0.68 15.91
N PHE A 171 9.61 -1.19 14.72
CA PHE A 171 10.69 -2.19 14.60
C PHE A 171 12.04 -1.71 15.16
N PHE A 172 12.42 -0.45 14.94
CA PHE A 172 13.63 0.12 15.55
C PHE A 172 13.49 0.35 17.05
N GLY A 173 12.32 0.80 17.52
CA GLY A 173 12.03 0.94 18.95
C GLY A 173 12.08 -0.40 19.69
N ASP A 174 11.56 -1.47 19.09
CA ASP A 174 11.59 -2.82 19.65
C ASP A 174 12.98 -3.45 19.58
N ALA A 175 13.81 -3.09 18.58
CA ALA A 175 15.21 -3.53 18.52
C ALA A 175 16.04 -2.96 19.68
N ASP A 176 15.76 -1.72 20.11
CA ASP A 176 16.37 -1.13 21.30
C ASP A 176 15.75 -1.72 22.60
N THR A 177 14.48 -2.13 22.57
CA THR A 177 13.77 -2.68 23.74
C THR A 177 14.04 -4.18 23.97
N CYS A 178 14.39 -4.94 22.93
CA CYS A 178 14.75 -6.36 23.02
C CYS A 178 16.06 -6.62 23.79
N CYS A 179 16.84 -5.58 24.12
CA CYS A 179 17.96 -5.73 25.06
C CYS A 179 17.49 -5.79 26.54
N GLY A 180 16.18 -5.63 26.81
CA GLY A 180 15.61 -5.59 28.17
C GLY A 180 14.72 -6.77 28.59
N CYS A 181 14.38 -7.70 27.68
CA CYS A 181 13.58 -8.88 28.06
C CYS A 181 14.46 -9.93 28.74
N SER A 182 14.77 -9.71 30.01
CA SER A 182 15.35 -10.72 30.89
C SER A 182 14.36 -11.88 30.99
N PHE A 183 14.74 -13.02 30.40
CA PHE A 183 14.07 -14.31 30.52
C PHE A 183 14.28 -14.87 31.94
N ASN A 184 13.79 -14.16 32.96
CA ASN A 184 13.86 -14.58 34.36
C ASN A 184 12.48 -14.44 34.98
N ASN A 185 11.60 -15.40 34.72
CA ASN A 185 10.60 -15.90 35.66
C ASN A 185 9.89 -17.11 35.07
N LEU A 186 10.59 -18.25 35.03
CA LEU A 186 9.92 -19.53 35.15
C LEU A 186 9.77 -19.81 36.66
N PRO A 187 8.54 -20.02 37.19
CA PRO A 187 8.40 -20.44 38.57
C PRO A 187 9.05 -21.81 38.73
N ASN A 188 9.94 -21.88 39.71
CA ASN A 188 10.69 -23.06 40.10
C ASN A 188 9.71 -24.15 40.57
N ILE A 189 9.45 -25.17 39.73
CA ILE A 189 8.68 -26.33 40.16
C ILE A 189 9.64 -27.20 40.96
N SER A 190 9.74 -26.93 42.26
CA SER A 190 10.43 -27.77 43.22
C SER A 190 9.71 -29.11 43.32
N SER A 191 10.32 -30.16 42.77
CA SER A 191 10.00 -31.53 43.10
C SER A 191 10.26 -31.75 44.60
N SER A 192 9.26 -32.26 45.32
CA SER A 192 9.40 -32.73 46.70
C SER A 192 8.37 -33.83 46.93
N GLY A 193 8.86 -35.01 47.33
CA GLY A 193 8.06 -36.08 47.95
C GLY A 193 7.50 -37.11 46.99
#